data_AF-A0A2M7ICU1-F1
#
_entry.id   AF-A0A2M7ICU1-F1
#
_cell.length_a   1.000
_cell.length_b   1.000
_cell.length_c   1.000
_cell.angle_alpha   90.00
_cell.angle_beta   90.00
_cell.angle_gamma   90.00
#
_symmetry.space_group_name_H-M   'P 1'
#
loop_
_entity.id
_entity.type
_entity.pdbx_description
1 polymer ?
#
loop_
_entity_poly.entity_id
_entity_poly.type
_entity_poly.pdbx_seq_one_letter_code
_entity_poly.pdbx_strand_id
1 'polypeptide(L)'
;AIKKLETILPQGLATIISIQEEKAIKKLITVFEKHYRDTVEQIAPIINKVASYLPKRRERVLHIGLFGYSRGVGKVQLPRAIGFTGALYSLGIPPEIIGTGRGIKYAIENNQMKLLEKYYLNIKDDLRKAGRFVQKDELNKLAKKSPAWKDILKDIEEIEKYLEEKLEPKTKEEKEHFEIVKKLHKKMDSGKIFHIYLNHLAILRKSLG
;
A
#
# COMPACT_ATOMS: atom_id res chain seq x y z
N ALA A 1 -7.83 5.11 -24.50
CA ALA A 1 -7.87 4.00 -23.52
C ALA A 1 -9.01 3.04 -23.80
N ILE A 2 -10.27 3.50 -23.81
CA ILE A 2 -11.47 2.66 -24.03
C ILE A 2 -11.38 1.85 -25.33
N LYS A 3 -11.17 2.52 -26.48
CA LYS A 3 -11.01 1.85 -27.79
C LYS A 3 -9.93 0.75 -27.79
N LYS A 4 -8.82 0.97 -27.07
CA LYS A 4 -7.73 -0.02 -26.96
C LYS A 4 -8.18 -1.26 -26.17
N LEU A 5 -8.95 -1.08 -25.11
CA LEU A 5 -9.48 -2.18 -24.30
C LEU A 5 -10.53 -2.99 -25.07
N GLU A 6 -11.42 -2.32 -25.81
CA GLU A 6 -12.43 -2.97 -26.65
C GLU A 6 -11.81 -3.90 -27.70
N THR A 7 -10.65 -3.55 -28.24
CA THR A 7 -9.94 -4.41 -29.21
C THR A 7 -9.24 -5.60 -28.53
N ILE A 8 -8.65 -5.41 -27.35
CA ILE A 8 -7.74 -6.41 -26.73
C ILE A 8 -8.50 -7.39 -25.81
N LEU A 9 -9.50 -6.93 -25.05
CA LEU A 9 -10.20 -7.77 -24.06
C LEU A 9 -10.85 -9.03 -24.66
N PRO A 10 -11.50 -8.98 -25.84
CA PRO A 10 -12.10 -10.19 -26.43
C PRO A 10 -11.09 -11.27 -26.80
N GLN A 11 -9.80 -10.93 -26.89
CA GLN A 11 -8.72 -11.84 -27.29
C GLN A 11 -8.03 -12.49 -26.08
N GLY A 12 -8.41 -12.12 -24.85
CA GLY A 12 -7.78 -12.61 -23.63
C GLY A 12 -8.11 -14.08 -23.37
N LEU A 13 -7.10 -14.94 -23.36
CA LEU A 13 -7.22 -16.32 -22.91
C LEU A 13 -6.98 -16.43 -21.41
N ALA A 14 -7.73 -17.30 -20.75
CA ALA A 14 -7.53 -17.58 -19.34
C ALA A 14 -6.14 -18.20 -19.11
N THR A 15 -5.40 -17.67 -18.13
CA THR A 15 -4.11 -18.23 -17.75
C THR A 15 -4.32 -19.56 -17.01
N ILE A 16 -3.76 -20.64 -17.54
CA ILE A 16 -3.79 -21.95 -16.90
C ILE A 16 -2.66 -22.02 -15.86
N ILE A 17 -3.00 -22.43 -14.64
CA ILE A 17 -2.05 -22.62 -13.53
C ILE A 17 -1.99 -24.10 -13.21
N SER A 18 -0.80 -24.69 -13.21
CA SER A 18 -0.65 -26.10 -12.82
C SER A 18 -0.91 -26.28 -11.32
N ILE A 19 -1.36 -27.47 -10.91
CA ILE A 19 -1.63 -27.78 -9.48
C ILE A 19 -0.38 -27.54 -8.61
N GLN A 20 0.80 -27.83 -9.16
CA GLN A 20 2.08 -27.59 -8.47
C GLN A 20 2.36 -26.10 -8.26
N GLU A 21 2.16 -25.28 -9.29
CA GLU A 21 2.32 -23.83 -9.22
C GLU A 21 1.27 -23.19 -8.32
N GLU A 22 0.02 -23.64 -8.38
CA GLU A 22 -1.05 -23.16 -7.50
C GLU A 22 -0.70 -23.39 -6.02
N LYS A 23 -0.19 -24.58 -5.68
CA LYS A 23 0.27 -24.89 -4.31
C LYS A 23 1.43 -23.98 -3.88
N ALA A 24 2.36 -23.70 -4.78
CA ALA A 24 3.49 -22.81 -4.50
C ALA A 24 3.05 -21.34 -4.35
N ILE A 25 2.10 -20.86 -5.16
CA ILE A 25 1.50 -19.52 -5.06
C ILE A 25 0.74 -19.39 -3.74
N LYS A 26 -0.07 -20.38 -3.35
CA LYS A 26 -0.78 -20.38 -2.06
C LYS A 26 0.19 -20.27 -0.88
N LYS A 27 1.34 -20.94 -0.95
CA LYS A 27 2.40 -20.81 0.07
C LYS A 27 3.03 -19.41 0.07
N LEU A 28 3.23 -18.78 -1.09
CA LEU A 28 3.69 -17.38 -1.14
C LEU A 28 2.65 -16.45 -0.52
N ILE A 29 1.37 -16.60 -0.87
CA ILE A 29 0.28 -15.78 -0.33
C ILE A 29 0.30 -15.79 1.20
N THR A 30 0.42 -16.95 1.84
CA THR A 30 0.42 -17.03 3.32
C THR A 30 1.61 -16.31 3.95
N VAL A 31 2.78 -16.29 3.29
CA VAL A 31 3.96 -15.56 3.77
C VAL A 31 3.75 -14.05 3.65
N PHE A 32 3.33 -13.56 2.48
CA PHE A 32 3.06 -12.14 2.26
C PHE A 32 1.95 -11.64 3.18
N GLU A 33 0.87 -12.41 3.30
CA GLU A 33 -0.26 -12.12 4.18
C GLU A 33 0.18 -11.98 5.64
N LYS A 34 1.03 -12.90 6.13
CA LYS A 34 1.55 -12.84 7.50
C LYS A 34 2.31 -11.54 7.74
N HIS A 35 3.28 -11.21 6.88
CA HIS A 35 4.07 -9.98 7.03
C HIS A 35 3.21 -8.72 6.97
N TYR A 36 2.24 -8.69 6.04
CA TYR A 36 1.31 -7.59 5.93
C TYR A 36 0.44 -7.44 7.19
N ARG A 37 -0.18 -8.53 7.64
CA ARG A 37 -1.09 -8.55 8.78
C ARG A 37 -0.40 -8.13 10.07
N ASP A 38 0.77 -8.72 10.37
CA ASP A 38 1.55 -8.44 11.57
C ASP A 38 1.89 -6.94 11.68
N THR A 39 2.18 -6.29 10.55
CA THR A 39 2.48 -4.85 10.50
C THR A 39 1.21 -3.99 10.57
N VAL A 40 0.19 -4.30 9.75
CA VAL A 40 -1.02 -3.48 9.63
C VAL A 40 -1.83 -3.44 10.93
N GLU A 41 -1.91 -4.55 11.67
CA GLU A 41 -2.61 -4.58 12.96
C GLU A 41 -2.05 -3.56 13.96
N GLN A 42 -0.73 -3.41 14.00
CA GLN A 42 -0.05 -2.50 14.92
C GLN A 42 -0.23 -1.02 14.55
N ILE A 43 -0.36 -0.72 13.26
CA ILE A 43 -0.55 0.67 12.77
C ILE A 43 -2.02 1.03 12.53
N ALA A 44 -2.95 0.10 12.74
CA ALA A 44 -4.38 0.32 12.54
C ALA A 44 -4.96 1.55 13.28
N PRO A 45 -4.55 1.88 14.53
CA PRO A 45 -5.08 3.07 15.21
C PRO A 45 -4.83 4.38 14.46
N ILE A 46 -3.62 4.57 13.91
CA ILE A 46 -3.30 5.78 13.15
C ILE A 46 -4.01 5.79 11.79
N ILE A 47 -4.12 4.63 11.14
CA ILE A 47 -4.85 4.49 9.86
C ILE A 47 -6.31 4.88 10.07
N ASN A 48 -6.97 4.35 11.10
CA ASN A 48 -8.36 4.66 11.44
C ASN A 48 -8.55 6.15 11.74
N LYS A 49 -7.63 6.74 12.52
CA LYS A 49 -7.66 8.19 12.82
C LYS A 49 -7.53 9.05 11.57
N VAL A 50 -6.63 8.73 10.65
CA VAL A 50 -6.48 9.54 9.42
C VAL A 50 -7.67 9.31 8.47
N ALA A 51 -8.12 8.06 8.34
CA ALA A 51 -9.23 7.70 7.47
C ALA A 51 -10.55 8.36 7.86
N SER A 52 -10.79 8.62 9.15
CA SER A 52 -12.01 9.32 9.60
C SER A 52 -12.12 10.77 9.12
N TYR A 53 -10.98 11.39 8.75
CA TYR A 53 -10.94 12.76 8.23
C TYR A 53 -10.86 12.84 6.71
N LEU A 54 -10.80 11.72 5.99
CA LEU A 54 -10.79 11.74 4.54
C LEU A 54 -12.15 12.21 3.99
N PRO A 55 -12.16 13.06 2.94
CA PRO A 55 -13.39 13.59 2.38
C PRO A 55 -14.25 12.46 1.77
N LYS A 56 -15.52 12.40 2.15
CA LYS A 56 -16.50 11.48 1.56
C LYS A 56 -17.09 12.15 0.32
N ARG A 57 -16.79 11.62 -0.87
CA ARG A 57 -17.24 12.18 -2.17
C ARG A 57 -18.57 11.60 -2.71
N ARG A 58 -19.12 10.61 -2.02
CA ARG A 58 -20.43 10.01 -2.32
C ARG A 58 -21.07 9.64 -1.00
N GLU A 59 -22.39 9.80 -0.90
CA GLU A 59 -23.14 9.13 0.15
C GLU A 59 -22.98 7.62 -0.03
N ARG A 60 -22.81 6.93 1.09
CA ARG A 60 -22.57 5.49 1.07
C ARG A 60 -23.48 4.85 2.08
N VAL A 61 -24.34 3.96 1.61
CA VAL A 61 -25.04 3.03 2.48
C VAL A 61 -23.99 2.22 3.24
N LEU A 62 -24.19 2.10 4.55
CA LEU A 62 -23.39 1.20 5.36
C LEU A 62 -23.79 -0.22 4.96
N HIS A 63 -22.85 -1.01 4.44
CA HIS A 63 -23.04 -2.46 4.32
C HIS A 63 -22.98 -3.05 5.74
N ILE A 64 -24.07 -2.90 6.49
CA ILE A 64 -24.34 -3.58 7.77
C ILE A 64 -25.22 -4.80 7.49
N GLY A 65 -24.98 -5.92 8.18
CA GLY A 65 -25.74 -7.17 8.01
C GLY A 65 -25.13 -8.14 6.99
N LEU A 66 -25.98 -8.97 6.37
CA LEU A 66 -25.62 -10.14 5.55
C LEU A 66 -24.70 -9.86 4.35
N PHE A 67 -24.67 -8.61 3.85
CA PHE A 67 -23.84 -8.15 2.72
C PHE A 67 -22.64 -7.30 3.16
N GLY A 68 -22.31 -7.30 4.46
CA GLY A 68 -21.14 -6.62 4.99
C GLY A 68 -19.86 -7.41 4.71
N TYR A 69 -18.92 -6.81 3.96
CA TYR A 69 -17.56 -7.36 3.87
C TYR A 69 -16.83 -7.19 5.20
N SER A 70 -16.14 -8.24 5.64
CA SER A 70 -15.34 -8.19 6.86
C SER A 70 -14.29 -7.08 6.77
N ARG A 71 -14.28 -6.21 7.78
CA ARG A 71 -13.24 -5.18 7.97
C ARG A 71 -12.20 -5.62 9.01
N GLY A 72 -12.32 -6.85 9.51
CA GLY A 72 -11.40 -7.44 10.46
C GLY A 72 -10.12 -7.87 9.77
N VAL A 73 -8.98 -7.34 10.21
CA VAL A 73 -7.66 -7.88 9.90
C VAL A 73 -7.06 -8.31 11.24
N GLY A 74 -6.98 -9.63 11.43
CA GLY A 74 -6.81 -10.29 12.72
C GLY A 74 -7.62 -9.66 13.84
N LYS A 75 -6.99 -8.89 14.75
CA LYS A 75 -7.66 -8.36 15.95
C LYS A 75 -8.27 -6.95 15.80
N VAL A 76 -8.08 -6.28 14.66
CA VAL A 76 -8.49 -4.87 14.50
C VAL A 76 -9.53 -4.69 13.39
N GLN A 77 -10.34 -3.65 13.51
CA GLN A 77 -11.19 -3.19 12.42
C GLN A 77 -10.49 -2.08 11.64
N LEU A 78 -10.36 -2.26 10.32
CA LEU A 78 -9.80 -1.29 9.40
C LEU A 78 -10.89 -0.46 8.71
N PRO A 79 -10.55 0.71 8.14
CA PRO A 79 -11.47 1.44 7.28
C PRO A 79 -11.67 0.67 5.97
N ARG A 80 -12.69 1.05 5.18
CA ARG A 80 -12.87 0.50 3.82
C ARG A 80 -11.64 0.80 2.96
N ALA A 81 -11.38 -0.02 1.94
CA ALA A 81 -10.21 0.07 1.06
C ALA A 81 -9.82 1.50 0.65
N ILE A 82 -10.75 2.30 0.11
CA ILE A 82 -10.46 3.69 -0.28
C ILE A 82 -9.96 4.55 0.90
N GLY A 83 -10.59 4.41 2.06
CA GLY A 83 -10.19 5.15 3.26
C GLY A 83 -8.85 4.65 3.82
N PHE A 84 -8.63 3.33 3.74
CA PHE A 84 -7.39 2.68 4.13
C PHE A 84 -6.20 3.15 3.27
N THR A 85 -6.30 3.00 1.95
CA THR A 85 -5.28 3.43 0.99
C THR A 85 -5.06 4.93 1.08
N GLY A 86 -6.14 5.72 1.11
CA GLY A 86 -6.04 7.18 1.21
C GLY A 86 -5.33 7.66 2.48
N ALA A 87 -5.56 6.98 3.60
CA ALA A 87 -4.91 7.31 4.86
C ALA A 87 -3.41 7.01 4.80
N LEU A 88 -3.05 5.84 4.29
CA LEU A 88 -1.68 5.37 4.17
C LEU A 88 -0.84 6.20 3.18
N TYR A 89 -1.37 6.49 1.99
CA TYR A 89 -0.74 7.44 1.07
C TYR A 89 -0.60 8.84 1.70
N SER A 90 -1.59 9.31 2.47
CA SER A 90 -1.48 10.62 3.15
C SER A 90 -0.43 10.65 4.26
N LEU A 91 -0.11 9.49 4.85
CA LEU A 91 1.00 9.34 5.80
C LEU A 91 2.36 9.19 5.10
N GLY A 92 2.38 9.08 3.76
CA GLY A 92 3.58 8.82 2.96
C GLY A 92 4.03 7.36 3.02
N ILE A 93 3.11 6.43 3.26
CA ILE A 93 3.41 5.01 3.43
C ILE A 93 2.38 4.20 2.62
N PRO A 94 2.56 4.08 1.30
CA PRO A 94 1.65 3.34 0.43
C PRO A 94 1.44 1.88 0.91
N PRO A 95 0.20 1.38 0.94
CA PRO A 95 -0.10 0.02 1.42
C PRO A 95 0.60 -1.09 0.63
N GLU A 96 0.92 -0.85 -0.63
CA GLU A 96 1.59 -1.79 -1.55
C GLU A 96 2.99 -2.18 -1.07
N ILE A 97 3.62 -1.31 -0.27
CA ILE A 97 4.98 -1.52 0.26
C ILE A 97 4.96 -2.39 1.51
N ILE A 98 3.87 -2.36 2.29
CA ILE A 98 3.79 -3.01 3.60
C ILE A 98 3.85 -4.53 3.43
N GLY A 99 4.81 -5.19 4.06
CA GLY A 99 5.02 -6.64 4.01
C GLY A 99 5.59 -7.18 2.69
N THR A 100 5.50 -6.41 1.60
CA THR A 100 5.91 -6.84 0.25
C THR A 100 7.42 -7.05 0.17
N GLY A 101 8.24 -6.19 0.76
CA GLY A 101 9.70 -6.37 0.71
C GLY A 101 10.18 -7.62 1.44
N ARG A 102 9.68 -7.88 2.65
CA ARG A 102 9.95 -9.14 3.36
C ARG A 102 9.43 -10.36 2.60
N GLY A 103 8.27 -10.25 1.95
CA GLY A 103 7.74 -11.30 1.08
C GLY A 103 8.61 -11.56 -0.15
N ILE A 104 9.13 -10.51 -0.80
CA ILE A 104 10.05 -10.62 -1.94
C ILE A 104 11.37 -11.26 -1.49
N LYS A 105 11.92 -10.83 -0.35
CA LYS A 105 13.11 -11.46 0.24
C LYS A 105 12.92 -12.96 0.42
N TYR A 106 11.81 -13.37 1.02
CA TYR A 106 11.47 -14.80 1.15
C TYR A 106 11.39 -15.50 -0.21
N ALA A 107 10.73 -14.89 -1.19
CA ALA A 107 10.60 -15.46 -2.53
C ALA A 107 11.95 -15.64 -3.23
N ILE A 108 12.91 -14.72 -3.02
CA ILE A 108 14.28 -14.83 -3.53
C ILE A 108 15.02 -15.98 -2.82
N GLU A 109 15.02 -15.99 -1.49
CA GLU A 109 15.71 -17.01 -0.67
C GLU A 109 15.20 -18.44 -0.94
N ASN A 110 13.93 -18.59 -1.36
CA ASN A 110 13.30 -19.88 -1.64
C ASN A 110 13.22 -20.22 -3.14
N ASN A 111 13.91 -19.47 -4.02
CA ASN A 111 13.88 -19.66 -5.48
C ASN A 111 12.47 -19.57 -6.10
N GLN A 112 11.55 -18.82 -5.48
CA GLN A 112 10.16 -18.63 -5.92
C GLN A 112 9.94 -17.32 -6.68
N MET A 113 10.97 -16.47 -6.82
CA MET A 113 10.84 -15.18 -7.49
C MET A 113 10.38 -15.30 -8.95
N LYS A 114 10.90 -16.28 -9.70
CA LYS A 114 10.46 -16.54 -11.09
C LYS A 114 8.97 -16.86 -11.18
N LEU A 115 8.45 -17.60 -10.21
CA LEU A 115 7.02 -17.94 -10.13
C LEU A 115 6.19 -16.68 -9.85
N LEU A 116 6.66 -15.83 -8.92
CA LEU A 116 6.00 -14.57 -8.59
C LEU A 116 5.93 -13.64 -9.80
N GLU A 117 7.04 -13.43 -10.51
CA GLU A 117 7.08 -12.57 -11.70
C GLU A 117 6.30 -13.14 -12.89
N LYS A 118 6.20 -14.48 -13.01
CA LYS A 118 5.37 -15.14 -14.03
C LYS A 118 3.90 -14.75 -13.91
N TYR A 119 3.37 -14.69 -12.68
CA TYR A 119 1.93 -14.46 -12.45
C TYR A 119 1.58 -13.02 -12.05
N TYR A 120 2.51 -12.28 -11.48
CA TYR A 120 2.33 -10.85 -11.20
C TYR A 120 3.20 -10.00 -12.13
N LEU A 121 2.73 -9.88 -13.37
CA LEU A 121 3.44 -9.22 -14.47
C LEU A 121 3.88 -7.78 -14.15
N ASN A 122 3.05 -7.03 -13.42
CA ASN A 122 3.26 -5.61 -13.15
C ASN A 122 3.92 -5.31 -11.80
N ILE A 123 4.40 -6.32 -11.07
CA ILE A 123 4.89 -6.13 -9.69
C ILE A 123 5.95 -5.02 -9.59
N LYS A 124 6.90 -4.97 -10.53
CA LYS A 124 7.95 -3.93 -10.54
C LYS A 124 7.37 -2.54 -10.78
N ASP A 125 6.44 -2.41 -11.73
CA ASP A 125 5.85 -1.12 -12.07
C ASP A 125 4.92 -0.60 -10.99
N ASP A 126 4.18 -1.49 -10.34
CA ASP A 126 3.29 -1.13 -9.23
C ASP A 126 4.11 -0.73 -8.00
N LEU A 127 5.20 -1.44 -7.69
CA LEU A 127 6.14 -1.04 -6.63
C LEU A 127 6.84 0.27 -6.93
N ARG A 128 7.25 0.52 -8.18
CA ARG A 128 7.81 1.82 -8.58
C ARG A 128 6.80 2.95 -8.42
N LYS A 129 5.54 2.76 -8.86
CA LYS A 129 4.50 3.78 -8.73
C LYS A 129 4.20 4.09 -7.27
N ALA A 130 3.99 3.06 -6.45
CA ALA A 130 3.77 3.22 -5.02
C ALA A 130 5.00 3.86 -4.36
N GLY A 131 6.20 3.37 -4.66
CA GLY A 131 7.47 3.83 -4.10
C GLY A 131 7.74 5.32 -4.25
N ARG A 132 7.24 5.97 -5.30
CA ARG A 132 7.33 7.43 -5.48
C ARG A 132 6.59 8.24 -4.42
N PHE A 133 5.72 7.61 -3.63
CA PHE A 133 4.96 8.22 -2.54
C PHE A 133 5.49 7.85 -1.15
N VAL A 134 6.61 7.12 -1.06
CA VAL A 134 7.22 6.68 0.21
C VAL A 134 8.05 7.80 0.84
N GLN A 135 7.58 8.38 1.93
CA GLN A 135 8.29 9.42 2.67
C GLN A 135 9.22 8.83 3.74
N LYS A 136 10.44 8.46 3.32
CA LYS A 136 11.45 7.82 4.19
C LYS A 136 11.82 8.66 5.42
N ASP A 137 11.90 9.99 5.29
CA ASP A 137 12.26 10.87 6.42
C ASP A 137 11.24 10.79 7.56
N GLU A 138 9.95 10.82 7.23
CA GLU A 138 8.87 10.74 8.22
C GLU A 138 8.72 9.32 8.75
N LEU A 139 8.90 8.30 7.91
CA LEU A 139 8.90 6.92 8.35
C LEU A 139 10.02 6.62 9.35
N ASN A 140 11.22 7.18 9.17
CA ASN A 140 12.31 7.08 10.14
C ASN A 140 11.96 7.69 11.50
N LYS A 141 11.16 8.76 11.54
CA LYS A 141 10.65 9.33 12.80
C LYS A 141 9.62 8.42 13.45
N LEU A 142 8.71 7.84 12.65
CA LEU A 142 7.71 6.88 13.13
C LEU A 142 8.36 5.58 13.65
N ALA A 143 9.44 5.12 13.01
CA ALA A 143 10.24 3.97 13.42
C ALA A 143 10.84 4.06 14.83
N LYS A 144 10.97 5.27 15.37
CA LYS A 144 11.36 5.50 16.77
C LYS A 144 10.21 5.23 17.76
N LYS A 145 8.95 5.31 17.30
CA LYS A 145 7.74 5.18 18.13
C LYS A 145 7.22 3.74 18.24
N SER A 146 7.40 2.90 17.20
CA SER A 146 6.91 1.51 17.21
C SER A 146 7.73 0.59 16.29
N PRO A 147 7.92 -0.70 16.67
CA PRO A 147 8.57 -1.71 15.82
C PRO A 147 7.92 -1.91 14.45
N ALA A 148 6.60 -1.74 14.34
CA ALA A 148 5.88 -1.95 13.07
C ALA A 148 6.41 -1.06 11.93
N TRP A 149 6.81 0.17 12.24
CA TRP A 149 7.37 1.10 11.27
C TRP A 149 8.79 0.72 10.85
N LYS A 150 9.56 0.07 11.73
CA LYS A 150 10.89 -0.48 11.38
C LYS A 150 10.75 -1.61 10.37
N ASP A 151 9.71 -2.41 10.48
CA ASP A 151 9.45 -3.48 9.52
C ASP A 151 9.10 -2.93 8.14
N ILE A 152 8.41 -1.80 8.05
CA ILE A 152 8.16 -1.10 6.78
C ILE A 152 9.46 -0.54 6.19
N LEU A 153 10.39 -0.04 7.01
CA LEU A 153 11.72 0.35 6.51
C LEU A 153 12.47 -0.83 5.90
N LYS A 154 12.43 -2.01 6.54
CA LYS A 154 12.99 -3.24 5.97
C LYS A 154 12.29 -3.60 4.65
N ASP A 155 10.97 -3.46 4.58
CA ASP A 155 10.24 -3.72 3.34
C ASP A 155 10.73 -2.80 2.21
N ILE A 156 10.94 -1.51 2.49
CA ILE A 156 11.49 -0.56 1.52
C ILE A 156 12.89 -0.97 1.07
N GLU A 157 13.78 -1.32 2.00
CA GLU A 157 15.15 -1.74 1.69
C GLU A 157 15.17 -2.97 0.76
N GLU A 158 14.36 -3.99 1.05
CA GLU A 158 14.28 -5.19 0.20
C GLU A 158 13.65 -4.91 -1.16
N ILE A 159 12.67 -3.99 -1.23
CA ILE A 159 12.10 -3.55 -2.51
C ILE A 159 13.12 -2.77 -3.33
N GLU A 160 13.88 -1.84 -2.73
CA GLU A 160 14.93 -1.09 -3.43
C GLU A 160 16.02 -2.01 -3.98
N LYS A 161 16.42 -3.04 -3.22
CA LYS A 161 17.34 -4.09 -3.68
C LYS A 161 16.75 -4.86 -4.87
N TYR A 162 15.50 -5.29 -4.77
CA TYR A 162 14.82 -6.04 -5.83
C TYR A 162 14.64 -5.23 -7.12
N LEU A 163 14.35 -3.93 -6.99
CA LEU A 163 14.18 -3.04 -8.15
C LEU A 163 15.50 -2.51 -8.71
N GLU A 164 16.61 -2.67 -7.97
CA GLU A 164 17.90 -2.03 -8.23
C GLU A 164 17.76 -0.49 -8.35
N GLU A 165 16.82 0.08 -7.60
CA GLU A 165 16.40 1.47 -7.74
C GLU A 165 15.91 2.01 -6.38
N LYS A 166 16.23 3.29 -6.08
CA LYS A 166 15.71 3.95 -4.88
C LYS A 166 14.25 4.37 -5.07
N LEU A 167 13.45 4.20 -4.02
CA LEU A 167 12.07 4.69 -3.97
C LEU A 167 12.10 6.18 -3.62
N GLU A 168 11.85 7.02 -4.63
CA GLU A 168 11.88 8.47 -4.51
C GLU A 168 10.93 9.15 -5.52
N PRO A 169 10.48 10.39 -5.24
CA PRO A 169 9.55 11.10 -6.11
C PRO A 169 10.27 11.61 -7.36
N LYS A 170 9.65 11.43 -8.52
CA LYS A 170 10.20 11.80 -9.82
C LYS A 170 9.58 13.09 -10.35
N THR A 171 8.27 13.23 -10.27
CA THR A 171 7.55 14.40 -10.81
C THR A 171 7.48 15.55 -9.80
N LYS A 172 7.09 16.74 -10.29
CA LYS A 172 6.87 17.91 -9.44
C LYS A 172 5.77 17.66 -8.42
N GLU A 173 4.67 17.02 -8.83
CA GLU A 173 3.53 16.70 -7.98
C GLU A 173 3.90 15.68 -6.89
N GLU A 174 4.73 14.70 -7.23
CA GLU A 174 5.24 13.70 -6.28
C GLU A 174 6.16 14.35 -5.23
N LYS A 175 7.03 15.29 -5.66
CA LYS A 175 7.87 16.09 -4.75
C LYS A 175 7.04 17.03 -3.88
N GLU A 176 6.01 17.66 -4.44
CA GLU A 176 5.08 18.48 -3.67
C GLU A 176 4.31 17.63 -2.65
N HIS A 177 3.88 16.43 -3.04
CA HIS A 177 3.24 15.48 -2.12
C HIS A 177 4.13 15.21 -0.91
N PHE A 178 5.44 15.00 -1.12
CA PHE A 178 6.40 14.79 -0.03
C PHE A 178 6.42 15.96 0.96
N GLU A 179 6.46 17.19 0.46
CA GLU A 179 6.47 18.39 1.30
C GLU A 179 5.16 18.57 2.07
N ILE A 180 4.02 18.25 1.47
CA ILE A 180 2.73 18.27 2.16
C ILE A 180 2.65 17.17 3.22
N VAL A 181 3.17 15.97 2.96
CA VAL A 181 3.26 14.89 3.97
C VAL A 181 4.08 15.34 5.18
N LYS A 182 5.24 15.97 4.97
CA LYS A 182 6.05 16.53 6.08
C LYS A 182 5.28 17.56 6.91
N LYS A 183 4.52 18.45 6.25
CA LYS A 183 3.65 19.44 6.93
C LYS A 183 2.53 18.75 7.72
N LEU A 184 1.91 17.72 7.16
CA LEU A 184 0.88 16.92 7.81
C LEU A 184 1.42 16.28 9.10
N HIS A 185 2.58 15.61 9.05
CA HIS A 185 3.21 15.01 10.24
C HIS A 185 3.53 16.04 11.32
N LYS A 186 4.12 17.18 10.95
CA LYS A 186 4.39 18.29 11.90
C LYS A 186 3.12 18.78 12.61
N LYS A 187 1.99 18.82 11.90
CA LYS A 187 0.70 19.24 12.48
C LYS A 187 0.11 18.16 13.37
N MET A 188 0.22 16.88 12.97
CA MET A 188 -0.18 15.75 13.80
C MET A 188 0.61 15.70 15.11
N ASP A 189 1.94 15.84 15.05
CA ASP A 189 2.81 15.82 16.24
C ASP A 189 2.54 16.99 17.19
N SER A 190 2.14 18.16 16.66
CA SER A 190 1.76 19.33 17.47
C SER A 190 0.28 19.35 17.90
N GLY A 191 -0.48 18.28 17.64
CA GLY A 191 -1.91 18.19 17.97
C GLY A 191 -2.80 19.19 17.21
N LYS A 192 -2.28 19.81 16.15
CA LYS A 192 -2.98 20.82 15.35
C LYS A 192 -3.81 20.16 14.25
N ILE A 193 -4.74 20.94 13.70
CA ILE A 193 -5.57 20.55 12.55
C ILE A 193 -4.67 20.15 11.37
N PHE A 194 -4.78 18.89 10.94
CA PHE A 194 -4.04 18.32 9.81
C PHE A 194 -4.95 17.91 8.64
N HIS A 195 -6.26 17.78 8.86
CA HIS A 195 -7.19 17.27 7.84
C HIS A 195 -7.26 18.15 6.59
N ILE A 196 -6.90 19.43 6.69
CA ILE A 196 -6.81 20.38 5.57
C ILE A 196 -5.85 19.90 4.45
N TYR A 197 -4.85 19.07 4.79
CA TYR A 197 -3.88 18.57 3.81
C TYR A 197 -4.38 17.34 3.06
N LEU A 198 -5.37 16.61 3.58
CA LEU A 198 -5.75 15.29 3.06
C LEU A 198 -6.34 15.36 1.65
N ASN A 199 -7.18 16.37 1.36
CA ASN A 199 -7.72 16.55 0.02
C ASN A 199 -6.65 16.98 -0.98
N HIS A 200 -5.69 17.81 -0.55
CA HIS A 200 -4.59 18.24 -1.42
C HIS A 200 -3.69 17.05 -1.79
N LEU A 201 -3.32 16.22 -0.82
CA LEU A 201 -2.56 14.98 -1.06
C LEU A 201 -3.29 14.05 -2.04
N ALA A 202 -4.62 13.96 -1.95
CA ALA A 202 -5.43 13.17 -2.89
C ALA A 202 -5.41 13.71 -4.32
N ILE A 203 -5.41 15.04 -4.48
CA ILE A 203 -5.29 15.69 -5.78
C ILE A 203 -3.92 15.40 -6.40
N LEU A 204 -2.83 15.54 -5.63
CA LEU A 204 -1.47 15.32 -6.11
C LEU A 204 -1.23 13.88 -6.61
N ARG A 205 -1.79 12.88 -5.92
CA ARG A 205 -1.74 11.48 -6.37
C ARG A 205 -2.86 11.08 -7.34
N LYS A 206 -3.73 12.03 -7.72
CA LYS A 206 -4.87 11.84 -8.64
C LYS A 206 -5.90 10.78 -8.22
N SER A 207 -5.89 10.37 -6.95
CA SER A 207 -6.88 9.46 -6.36
C SER A 207 -7.06 9.71 -4.86
N LEU A 208 -8.26 9.48 -4.34
CA LEU A 208 -8.51 9.51 -2.89
C LEU A 208 -7.84 8.33 -2.18
N GLY A 209 -7.75 7.19 -2.85
CA GLY A 209 -7.16 5.93 -2.39
C GLY A 209 -7.46 4.84 -3.39
#